data_AF-A0A2V7NL30-F1
#
_entry.id   AF-A0A2V7NL30-F1
#
_cell.length_a   1.000
_cell.length_b   1.000
_cell.length_c   1.000
_cell.angle_alpha   90.00
_cell.angle_beta   90.00
_cell.angle_gamma   90.00
#
_symmetry.space_group_name_H-M   'P 1'
#
loop_
_entity.id
_entity.type
_entity.pdbx_description
1 polymer ?
#
loop_
_entity_poly.entity_id
_entity_poly.type
_entity_poly.pdbx_seq_one_letter_code
_entity_poly.pdbx_strand_id
1 'polypeptide(L)'
;MLASLPYADLVGAQDPLSLLASTPTRIAALVRGWDARRWAGTYAPGKWTAAQLILHLAHDEIGWCNRVRLALTVEGYVVQPYDGARWVAQETPTD
;
A
#
# COMPACT_ATOMS: atom_id res chain seq x y z
N MET A 1 -10.31 24.21 -1.42
CA MET A 1 -9.19 23.86 -0.52
C MET A 1 -8.84 22.40 -0.78
N LEU A 2 -7.71 22.12 -1.42
CA LEU A 2 -7.16 20.77 -1.38
C LEU A 2 -6.83 20.49 0.09
N ALA A 3 -7.42 19.46 0.68
CA ALA A 3 -7.09 19.03 2.02
C ALA A 3 -5.57 18.91 2.15
N SER A 4 -5.00 19.34 3.28
CA SER A 4 -3.59 19.12 3.58
C SER A 4 -3.32 17.63 3.39
N LEU A 5 -2.47 17.27 2.43
CA LEU A 5 -2.10 15.88 2.21
C LEU A 5 -1.41 15.41 3.50
N PRO A 6 -2.03 14.52 4.30
CA PRO A 6 -1.58 14.21 5.67
C PRO A 6 -0.20 13.53 5.72
N TYR A 7 0.35 13.21 4.55
CA TYR A 7 1.63 12.55 4.35
C TYR A 7 2.60 13.39 3.51
N ALA A 8 2.30 14.67 3.24
CA ALA A 8 3.20 15.56 2.48
C ALA A 8 4.59 15.62 3.13
N ASP A 9 4.65 15.65 4.46
CA ASP A 9 5.90 15.68 5.21
C ASP A 9 6.72 14.38 5.07
N LEU A 10 6.05 13.24 4.82
CA LEU A 10 6.73 11.95 4.59
C LEU A 10 7.37 11.87 3.19
N VAL A 11 6.81 12.59 2.22
CA VAL A 11 7.40 12.78 0.89
C VAL A 11 8.57 13.79 0.99
N GLY A 12 8.36 14.88 1.73
CA GLY A 12 9.34 15.94 1.91
C GLY A 12 9.67 16.63 0.59
N ALA A 13 10.96 16.86 0.33
CA ALA A 13 11.44 17.50 -0.90
C ALA A 13 11.64 16.54 -2.09
N GLN A 14 11.27 15.27 -1.95
CA GLN A 14 11.48 14.25 -2.98
C GLN A 14 10.40 14.32 -4.07
N ASP A 15 10.77 13.92 -5.29
CA ASP A 15 9.81 13.75 -6.38
C ASP A 15 8.87 12.56 -6.08
N PRO A 16 7.54 12.77 -6.01
CA PRO A 16 6.58 11.70 -5.70
C PRO A 16 6.61 10.55 -6.70
N LEU A 17 6.83 10.82 -7.99
CA LEU A 17 6.86 9.77 -9.03
C LEU A 17 8.09 8.88 -8.87
N SER A 18 9.25 9.48 -8.61
CA SER A 18 10.49 8.75 -8.30
C SER A 18 10.37 7.93 -7.02
N LEU A 19 9.68 8.45 -6.00
CA LEU A 19 9.38 7.71 -4.79
C LEU A 19 8.50 6.49 -5.05
N LEU A 20 7.38 6.66 -5.77
CA LEU A 20 6.52 5.55 -6.16
C LEU A 20 7.29 4.49 -6.94
N ALA A 21 8.07 4.90 -7.95
CA ALA A 21 8.86 3.99 -8.78
C ALA A 21 9.90 3.18 -7.99
N SER A 22 10.53 3.78 -6.96
CA SER A 22 11.57 3.12 -6.16
C SER A 22 11.03 2.30 -4.98
N THR A 23 9.78 2.52 -4.56
CA THR A 23 9.20 1.92 -3.36
C THR A 23 9.22 0.38 -3.38
N PRO A 24 8.82 -0.32 -4.46
CA PRO A 24 8.85 -1.78 -4.49
C PRO A 24 10.25 -2.37 -4.24
N THR A 25 11.28 -1.79 -4.85
CA THR A 25 12.67 -2.22 -4.66
C THR A 25 13.15 -1.96 -3.23
N ARG A 26 12.77 -0.82 -2.65
CA ARG A 26 13.11 -0.49 -1.24
C ARG A 26 12.46 -1.45 -0.26
N ILE A 27 11.19 -1.80 -0.48
CA ILE A 27 10.48 -2.81 0.33
C ILE A 27 11.17 -4.17 0.19
N ALA A 28 11.48 -4.61 -1.03
CA ALA A 28 12.15 -5.89 -1.26
C ALA A 28 13.53 -5.96 -0.59
N ALA A 29 14.29 -4.85 -0.59
CA ALA A 29 15.55 -4.75 0.14
C ALA A 29 15.36 -4.79 1.66
N LEU A 30 14.34 -4.09 2.18
CA LEU A 30 14.04 -4.02 3.61
C LEU A 30 13.68 -5.39 4.21
N VAL A 31 12.89 -6.18 3.49
CA VAL A 31 12.40 -7.48 3.96
C VAL A 31 13.34 -8.65 3.63
N ARG A 32 14.47 -8.37 2.96
CA ARG A 32 15.44 -9.40 2.57
C ARG A 32 15.99 -10.11 3.80
N GLY A 33 15.88 -11.43 3.82
CA GLY A 33 16.40 -12.27 4.90
C GLY A 33 15.58 -12.26 6.18
N TRP A 34 14.35 -11.72 6.16
CA TRP A 34 13.46 -11.80 7.31
C TRP A 34 13.04 -13.25 7.60
N ASP A 35 13.02 -13.58 8.89
CA ASP A 35 12.51 -14.84 9.41
C ASP A 35 10.99 -14.77 9.66
N ALA A 36 10.37 -15.91 9.98
CA ALA A 36 8.94 -15.98 10.26
C ALA A 36 8.49 -15.04 11.40
N ARG A 37 9.35 -14.84 12.41
CA ARG A 37 9.06 -13.96 13.54
C ARG A 37 8.97 -12.50 13.10
N ARG A 38 9.84 -12.02 12.21
CA ARG A 38 9.76 -10.67 11.66
C ARG A 38 8.51 -10.49 10.80
N TRP A 39 8.16 -11.47 9.98
CA TRP A 39 6.94 -11.43 9.17
C TRP A 39 5.65 -11.42 10.01
N ALA A 40 5.63 -12.15 11.14
CA ALA A 40 4.53 -12.15 12.10
C ALA A 40 4.51 -10.94 13.04
N GLY A 41 5.57 -10.10 13.06
CA GLY A 41 5.66 -8.94 13.94
C GLY A 41 4.66 -7.84 13.59
N THR A 42 4.15 -7.15 14.61
CA THR A 42 3.27 -5.96 14.48
C THR A 42 3.89 -4.76 15.19
N TYR A 43 3.54 -3.55 14.76
CA TYR A 43 4.08 -2.30 15.33
C TYR A 43 3.29 -1.77 16.53
N ALA A 44 2.06 -2.26 16.73
CA ALA A 44 1.23 -1.94 17.89
C ALA A 44 0.13 -2.98 18.11
N PRO A 45 -0.40 -3.13 19.34
CA PRO A 45 -1.52 -4.02 19.61
C PRO A 45 -2.72 -3.77 18.69
N GLY A 46 -3.27 -4.85 18.11
CA GLY A 46 -4.42 -4.80 17.20
C GLY A 46 -4.12 -4.26 15.79
N LYS A 47 -2.85 -3.99 15.46
CA LYS A 47 -2.44 -3.60 14.11
C LYS A 47 -1.95 -4.81 13.32
N TRP A 48 -1.99 -4.69 12.00
CA TRP A 48 -1.54 -5.71 11.08
C TRP A 48 -0.09 -6.16 11.31
N THR A 49 0.15 -7.43 11.02
CA THR A 49 1.51 -7.96 10.93
C THR A 49 2.23 -7.35 9.74
N ALA A 50 3.55 -7.50 9.70
CA ALA A 50 4.33 -7.02 8.56
C ALA A 50 3.92 -7.72 7.26
N ALA A 51 3.60 -9.02 7.29
CA ALA A 51 3.08 -9.74 6.12
C ALA A 51 1.77 -9.12 5.60
N GLN A 52 0.83 -8.83 6.48
CA GLN A 52 -0.45 -8.19 6.14
C GLN A 52 -0.28 -6.78 5.58
N LEU A 53 0.66 -6.00 6.13
CA LEU A 53 0.98 -4.66 5.61
C LEU A 53 1.55 -4.73 4.20
N ILE A 54 2.51 -5.61 3.94
CA ILE A 54 3.10 -5.76 2.60
C ILE A 54 2.05 -6.25 1.59
N LEU A 55 1.18 -7.18 2.00
CA LEU A 55 0.07 -7.64 1.18
C LEU A 55 -0.88 -6.48 0.83
N HIS A 56 -1.25 -5.66 1.81
CA HIS A 56 -2.09 -4.48 1.58
C HIS A 56 -1.44 -3.49 0.60
N LEU A 57 -0.14 -3.23 0.72
CA LEU A 57 0.57 -2.36 -0.23
C LEU A 57 0.51 -2.90 -1.66
N ALA A 58 0.59 -4.22 -1.84
CA ALA A 58 0.42 -4.83 -3.16
C ALA A 58 -1.02 -4.67 -3.70
N HIS A 59 -2.04 -4.83 -2.85
CA HIS A 59 -3.44 -4.57 -3.22
C HIS A 59 -3.66 -3.12 -3.65
N ASP A 60 -3.05 -2.19 -2.93
CA ASP A 60 -3.17 -0.76 -3.21
C ASP A 60 -2.54 -0.41 -4.56
N GLU A 61 -1.39 -0.99 -4.91
CA GLU A 61 -0.78 -0.81 -6.23
C GLU A 61 -1.69 -1.33 -7.36
N ILE A 62 -2.33 -2.49 -7.18
CA ILE A 62 -3.29 -3.03 -8.16
C ILE A 62 -4.49 -2.08 -8.32
N GLY A 63 -5.09 -1.66 -7.20
CA GLY A 63 -6.25 -0.78 -7.19
C GLY A 63 -5.94 0.60 -7.79
N TRP A 64 -4.82 1.20 -7.40
CA TRP A 64 -4.36 2.49 -7.88
C TRP A 64 -4.06 2.45 -9.39
N CYS A 65 -3.27 1.48 -9.83
CA CYS A 65 -2.91 1.32 -11.24
C CYS A 65 -4.14 1.18 -12.14
N ASN A 66 -5.16 0.44 -11.70
CA ASN A 66 -6.41 0.30 -12.44
C ASN A 66 -7.19 1.63 -12.47
N ARG A 67 -7.32 2.31 -11.33
CA ARG A 67 -8.01 3.61 -11.24
C ARG A 67 -7.38 4.68 -12.11
N VAL A 68 -6.06 4.77 -12.15
CA VAL A 68 -5.35 5.74 -13.00
C VAL A 68 -5.66 5.51 -14.48
N ARG A 69 -5.63 4.25 -14.93
CA ARG A 69 -5.99 3.91 -16.32
C ARG A 69 -7.43 4.31 -16.62
N LEU A 70 -8.38 3.96 -15.75
CA LEU A 70 -9.79 4.31 -15.93
C LEU A 70 -10.02 5.82 -15.92
N ALA A 71 -9.37 6.57 -15.03
CA ALA A 71 -9.48 8.02 -14.97
C ALA A 71 -8.99 8.71 -16.25
N LEU A 72 -8.01 8.12 -16.94
CA LEU A 72 -7.49 8.65 -18.20
C LEU A 72 -8.33 8.27 -19.42
N THR A 73 -9.14 7.20 -19.34
CA THR A 73 -9.83 6.63 -20.51
C THR A 73 -11.35 6.68 -20.44
N VAL A 74 -11.94 6.96 -19.28
CA VAL A 74 -13.39 6.96 -19.06
C VAL A 74 -13.86 8.37 -18.68
N GLU A 75 -14.65 8.98 -19.56
CA GLU A 75 -15.29 10.27 -19.27
C GLU A 75 -16.20 10.16 -18.05
N GLY A 76 -16.06 11.10 -17.11
CA GLY A 76 -16.86 11.10 -15.87
C GLY A 76 -16.57 9.92 -14.93
N TYR A 77 -15.37 9.33 -14.98
CA TYR A 77 -15.01 8.20 -14.12
C TYR A 77 -15.23 8.51 -12.63
N VAL A 78 -16.05 7.67 -11.98
CA VAL A 78 -16.24 7.66 -10.54
C VAL A 78 -15.33 6.60 -9.94
N VAL A 79 -14.41 7.03 -9.07
CA VAL A 79 -13.46 6.13 -8.40
C VAL A 79 -14.22 5.11 -7.55
N GLN A 80 -13.97 3.83 -7.81
CA GLN A 80 -14.60 2.75 -7.08
C GLN A 80 -14.03 2.64 -5.65
N PRO A 81 -14.85 2.69 -4.60
CA PRO A 81 -14.41 2.42 -3.24
C PRO A 81 -14.17 0.92 -3.05
N TYR A 82 -13.37 0.57 -2.04
CA TYR A 82 -13.11 -0.80 -1.63
C TYR A 82 -12.73 -0.80 -0.15
N ASP A 83 -12.88 -1.97 0.46
CA ASP A 83 -12.41 -2.24 1.82
C ASP A 83 -11.15 -3.10 1.74
N GLY A 84 -9.98 -2.45 1.83
CA GLY A 84 -8.69 -3.13 1.78
C GLY A 84 -8.48 -4.09 2.95
N ALA A 85 -9.10 -3.83 4.10
CA ALA A 85 -9.01 -4.72 5.25
C ALA A 85 -9.71 -6.06 5.00
N ARG A 86 -10.83 -6.04 4.28
CA ARG A 86 -11.50 -7.28 3.84
C ARG A 86 -10.63 -8.09 2.90
N TRP A 87 -9.89 -7.46 2.00
CA TRP A 87 -8.99 -8.18 1.08
C TRP A 87 -7.85 -8.84 1.84
N VAL A 88 -7.19 -8.10 2.73
CA VAL A 88 -6.15 -8.64 3.62
C VAL A 88 -6.69 -9.82 4.44
N ALA A 89 -7.91 -9.71 4.99
CA ALA A 89 -8.51 -10.76 5.80
C ALA A 89 -8.81 -12.06 5.01
N GLN A 90 -9.15 -11.97 3.72
CA GLN A 90 -9.39 -13.16 2.89
C GLN A 90 -8.11 -13.90 2.50
N GLU A 91 -6.99 -13.18 2.44
CA GLU A 91 -5.72 -13.69 1.92
C GLU A 91 -4.65 -13.87 3.00
N THR A 92 -4.98 -13.54 4.26
CA THR A 92 -4.19 -13.97 5.41
C THR A 92 -4.59 -15.39 5.75
N PRO A 93 -3.67 -16.37 5.77
CA PRO A 93 -3.96 -17.70 6.28
C PRO A 93 -4.47 -17.59 7.72
N THR A 94 -5.66 -18.11 7.97
CA THR A 94 -6.07 -18.47 9.32
C THR A 94 -5.50 -19.85 9.59
N ASP A 95 -4.68 -19.97 10.65
CA ASP A 95 -4.28 -21.28 11.18
C ASP A 95 -5.49 -22.19 11.43
#